data_AF-A0A9W4X8E4-F1
#
_entry.id   AF-A0A9W4X8E4-F1
#
_cell.length_a   1.000
_cell.length_b   1.000
_cell.length_c   1.000
_cell.angle_alpha   90.00
_cell.angle_beta   90.00
_cell.angle_gamma   90.00
#
_symmetry.space_group_name_H-M   'P 1'
#
loop_
_entity.id
_entity.type
_entity.pdbx_description
1 polymer ?
#
loop_
_entity_poly.entity_id
_entity_poly.type
_entity_poly.pdbx_seq_one_letter_code
_entity_poly.pdbx_strand_id
1 'polypeptide(L)'
;MTYINEPKGNYYIIADHLRTTIFALADGATFEPKGRGYILRKLVKKATLLSHLLHLNSEHLQKISEKLIEVNASYYQHLKEKEVLIISELKKEIEKNQKFIVRTNQELEKYYTPEIMAEDIFF
;
A
#
# COMPACT_ATOMS: atom_id res chain seq x y z
N MET A 1 -15.29 -13.47 10.84
CA MET A 1 -16.50 -12.69 10.56
C MET A 1 -16.08 -11.28 10.12
N THR A 2 -16.07 -11.05 8.80
CA THR A 2 -16.38 -9.77 8.10
C THR A 2 -15.78 -8.43 8.56
N TYR A 3 -14.47 -8.22 8.44
CA TYR A 3 -13.89 -6.86 8.33
C TYR A 3 -13.48 -6.47 6.90
N ILE A 4 -13.35 -7.45 6.00
CA ILE A 4 -12.83 -7.28 4.64
C ILE A 4 -13.81 -6.59 3.68
N ASN A 5 -15.10 -6.49 4.05
CA ASN A 5 -16.15 -5.90 3.22
C ASN A 5 -16.74 -4.60 3.77
N GLU A 6 -16.26 -4.09 4.92
CA GLU A 6 -16.63 -2.74 5.36
C GLU A 6 -15.59 -1.74 4.86
N PRO A 7 -16.00 -0.62 4.23
CA PRO A 7 -15.06 0.40 3.78
C PRO A 7 -14.13 0.87 4.91
N LYS A 8 -14.64 0.93 6.15
CA LYS A 8 -13.84 1.24 7.36
C LYS A 8 -12.69 0.25 7.60
N GLY A 9 -12.93 -1.06 7.44
CA GLY A 9 -11.91 -2.09 7.62
C GLY A 9 -10.71 -1.90 6.69
N ASN A 10 -10.98 -1.55 5.44
CA ASN A 10 -9.94 -1.30 4.44
C ASN A 10 -9.08 -0.07 4.78
N TYR A 11 -9.65 1.01 5.31
CA TYR A 11 -8.87 2.16 5.76
C TYR A 11 -7.89 1.81 6.88
N TYR A 12 -8.30 0.99 7.85
CA TYR A 12 -7.40 0.56 8.93
C TYR A 12 -6.24 -0.28 8.41
N ILE A 13 -6.49 -1.21 7.49
CA ILE A 13 -5.44 -2.04 6.88
C ILE A 13 -4.46 -1.19 6.08
N ILE A 14 -4.96 -0.22 5.29
CA ILE A 14 -4.12 0.72 4.53
C ILE A 14 -3.23 1.51 5.50
N ALA A 15 -3.83 2.11 6.54
CA ALA A 15 -3.10 2.91 7.51
C ALA A 15 -2.03 2.10 8.25
N ASP A 16 -2.32 0.85 8.63
CA ASP A 16 -1.38 -0.03 9.33
C ASP A 16 -0.19 -0.44 8.45
N HIS A 17 -0.45 -0.84 7.20
CA HIS A 17 0.61 -1.17 6.25
C HIS A 17 1.51 0.02 5.92
N LEU A 18 0.92 1.20 5.73
CA LEU A 18 1.69 2.43 5.51
C LEU A 18 2.49 2.80 6.76
N ARG A 19 1.89 2.75 7.96
CA ARG A 19 2.58 3.03 9.23
C ARG A 19 3.79 2.12 9.41
N THR A 20 3.60 0.81 9.27
CA THR A 20 4.70 -0.16 9.40
C THR A 20 5.83 0.13 8.41
N THR A 21 5.48 0.48 7.16
CA THR A 21 6.48 0.82 6.14
C THR A 21 7.20 2.12 6.48
N ILE A 22 6.49 3.15 6.94
CA ILE A 22 7.05 4.46 7.34
C ILE A 22 8.10 4.28 8.42
N PHE A 23 7.78 3.53 9.49
CA PHE A 23 8.73 3.26 10.58
C PHE A 23 9.94 2.48 10.07
N ALA A 24 9.74 1.44 9.26
CA ALA A 24 10.86 0.67 8.72
C ALA A 24 11.80 1.54 7.84
N LEU A 25 11.24 2.41 6.99
CA LEU A 25 12.03 3.34 6.19
C LEU A 25 12.76 4.37 7.07
N ALA A 26 12.11 4.85 8.14
CA ALA A 26 12.73 5.73 9.10
C ALA A 26 13.89 5.06 9.85
N ASP A 27 13.81 3.76 10.11
CA ASP A 27 14.88 2.95 10.69
C ASP A 27 16.00 2.60 9.68
N GLY A 28 15.88 3.04 8.43
CA GLY A 28 16.89 2.87 7.39
C GLY A 28 16.71 1.61 6.53
N ALA A 29 15.57 0.92 6.65
CA ALA A 29 15.21 -0.09 5.66
C ALA A 29 14.93 0.56 4.29
N THR A 30 15.05 -0.23 3.24
CA THR A 30 14.84 0.21 1.86
C THR A 30 13.99 -0.79 1.10
N PHE A 31 13.41 -0.37 -0.03
CA PHE A 31 12.70 -1.27 -0.91
C PHE A 31 13.69 -2.11 -1.73
N GLU A 32 13.57 -3.43 -1.66
CA GLU A 32 14.48 -4.35 -2.34
C GLU A 32 13.71 -5.47 -3.07
N PRO A 33 14.27 -6.06 -4.13
CA PRO A 33 13.64 -7.18 -4.83
C PRO A 33 13.50 -8.45 -3.99
N LYS A 34 14.37 -8.65 -3.00
CA LYS A 34 14.43 -9.85 -2.14
C LYS A 34 14.64 -9.45 -0.68
N GLY A 35 14.57 -10.42 0.23
CA GLY A 35 14.84 -10.20 1.66
C GLY A 35 13.83 -9.30 2.37
N ARG A 36 14.30 -8.49 3.32
CA ARG A 36 13.44 -7.63 4.15
C ARG A 36 12.78 -6.51 3.35
N GLY A 37 13.50 -5.91 2.40
CA GLY A 37 12.94 -4.88 1.54
C GLY A 37 11.79 -5.38 0.67
N TYR A 38 11.78 -6.68 0.32
CA TYR A 38 10.67 -7.29 -0.40
C TYR A 38 9.38 -7.37 0.43
N ILE A 39 9.49 -7.54 1.75
CA ILE A 39 8.33 -7.51 2.65
C ILE A 39 7.72 -6.12 2.66
N LEU A 40 8.53 -5.06 2.71
CA LEU A 40 8.05 -3.67 2.63
C LEU A 40 7.31 -3.41 1.32
N ARG A 41 7.84 -3.90 0.20
CA ARG A 41 7.16 -3.80 -1.10
C ARG A 41 5.79 -4.49 -1.09
N LYS A 42 5.65 -5.63 -0.41
CA LYS A 42 4.36 -6.33 -0.26
C LYS A 42 3.36 -5.51 0.56
N LEU A 43 3.79 -4.89 1.66
CA LEU A 43 2.93 -4.05 2.49
C LEU A 43 2.39 -2.86 1.69
N VAL A 44 3.28 -2.14 0.99
CA VAL A 44 2.87 -1.00 0.14
C VAL A 44 1.95 -1.47 -0.97
N LYS A 45 2.27 -2.58 -1.65
CA LYS A 45 1.42 -3.12 -2.72
C LYS A 45 0.02 -3.50 -2.21
N LYS A 46 -0.10 -4.08 -1.01
CA LYS A 46 -1.39 -4.38 -0.38
C LYS A 46 -2.18 -3.11 -0.07
N ALA A 47 -1.54 -2.09 0.48
CA ALA A 47 -2.16 -0.80 0.72
C ALA A 47 -2.65 -0.14 -0.59
N THR A 48 -1.82 -0.16 -1.65
CA THR A 48 -2.18 0.38 -2.97
C THR A 48 -3.33 -0.41 -3.63
N LEU A 49 -3.37 -1.72 -3.46
CA LEU A 49 -4.47 -2.54 -3.99
C LEU A 49 -5.79 -2.19 -3.31
N LEU A 50 -5.81 -2.11 -1.98
CA LEU A 50 -7.01 -1.74 -1.22
C LEU A 50 -7.44 -0.30 -1.53
N SER A 51 -6.48 0.61 -1.72
CA SER A 51 -6.78 1.99 -2.11
C SER A 51 -7.48 2.05 -3.47
N HIS A 52 -7.05 1.23 -4.42
CA HIS A 52 -7.67 1.14 -5.74
C HIS A 52 -9.13 0.69 -5.65
N LEU A 53 -9.43 -0.30 -4.81
CA LEU A 53 -10.82 -0.75 -4.55
C LEU A 53 -11.68 0.33 -3.90
N LEU A 54 -11.07 1.26 -3.16
CA LEU A 54 -11.73 2.42 -2.55
C LEU A 54 -11.71 3.67 -3.44
N HIS A 55 -11.28 3.57 -4.71
CA HIS A 55 -11.12 4.68 -5.65
C HIS A 55 -10.17 5.80 -5.15
N LEU A 56 -9.20 5.44 -4.30
CA LEU A 56 -8.16 6.34 -3.83
C LEU A 56 -6.92 6.25 -4.74
N ASN A 57 -6.44 7.42 -5.17
CA ASN A 57 -5.24 7.58 -5.99
C ASN A 57 -3.96 7.73 -5.14
N SER A 58 -2.81 7.92 -5.80
CA SER A 58 -1.49 8.00 -5.15
C SER A 58 -1.38 9.20 -4.23
N GLU A 59 -1.98 10.33 -4.60
CA GLU A 59 -2.00 11.56 -3.80
C GLU A 59 -2.71 11.34 -2.47
N HIS A 60 -3.83 10.59 -2.45
CA HIS A 60 -4.51 10.25 -1.20
C HIS A 60 -3.61 9.41 -0.28
N LEU A 61 -2.91 8.41 -0.81
CA LEU A 61 -1.99 7.59 -0.01
C LEU A 61 -0.78 8.39 0.48
N GLN A 62 -0.30 9.35 -0.31
CA GLN A 62 0.76 10.27 0.11
C GLN A 62 0.28 11.12 1.29
N LYS A 63 -0.90 11.75 1.19
CA LYS A 63 -1.50 12.54 2.29
C LYS A 63 -1.72 11.71 3.55
N ILE A 64 -2.16 10.46 3.42
CA ILE A 64 -2.28 9.54 4.56
C ILE A 64 -0.91 9.30 5.19
N SER A 65 0.13 9.10 4.38
CA SER A 65 1.49 8.86 4.87
C SER A 65 2.06 10.07 5.60
N GLU A 66 1.88 11.27 5.06
CA GLU A 66 2.25 12.55 5.70
C GLU A 66 1.52 12.71 7.04
N LYS A 67 0.21 12.43 7.08
CA LYS A 67 -0.55 12.52 8.32
C LYS A 67 -0.11 11.48 9.36
N LEU A 68 0.24 10.27 8.92
CA LEU A 68 0.77 9.24 9.81
C LEU A 68 2.11 9.65 10.43
N ILE A 69 3.00 10.31 9.66
CA ILE A 69 4.24 10.87 10.20
C ILE A 69 3.92 11.96 11.22
N GLU A 70 3.05 12.91 10.88
CA GLU A 70 2.66 14.02 11.75
C GLU A 70 2.13 13.53 13.12
N VAL A 71 1.19 12.58 13.14
CA VAL A 71 0.57 12.10 14.40
C VAL A 71 1.52 11.27 15.26
N ASN A 72 2.59 10.71 14.69
CA ASN A 72 3.58 9.92 15.42
C ASN A 72 4.84 10.74 15.79
N ALA A 73 5.08 11.87 15.13
CA ALA A 73 6.28 12.68 15.31
C ALA A 73 6.46 13.24 16.74
N SER A 74 5.38 13.37 17.52
CA SER A 74 5.43 13.82 18.92
C SER A 74 6.20 12.85 19.83
N TYR A 75 6.19 11.55 19.51
CA TYR A 75 6.91 10.51 20.25
C TYR A 75 8.16 10.03 19.49
N TYR A 76 8.15 10.15 18.17
CA TYR A 76 9.17 9.61 17.28
C TYR A 76 9.71 10.69 16.35
N GLN A 77 10.54 11.58 16.89
CA GLN A 77 11.05 12.77 16.18
C GLN A 77 11.82 12.41 14.88
N HIS A 78 12.51 11.27 14.86
CA HIS A 78 13.23 10.76 13.68
C HIS A 78 12.33 10.52 12.46
N LEU A 79 11.01 10.31 12.65
CA LEU A 79 10.05 10.23 11.55
C LEU A 79 9.94 11.57 10.81
N LYS A 80 9.92 12.68 11.56
CA LYS A 80 9.85 14.02 10.99
C LYS A 80 11.16 14.41 10.32
N GLU A 81 12.29 14.08 10.95
CA GLU A 81 13.63 14.33 10.39
C GLU A 81 13.83 13.64 9.03
N LYS A 82 13.27 12.43 8.87
CA LYS A 82 13.40 11.62 7.65
C LYS A 82 12.17 11.70 6.73
N GLU A 83 11.22 12.59 7.01
CA GLU A 83 9.93 12.67 6.30
C GLU A 83 10.11 12.80 4.78
N VAL A 84 10.98 13.71 4.34
CA VAL A 84 11.24 13.96 2.91
C VAL A 84 11.72 12.67 2.22
N LEU A 85 12.65 11.95 2.85
CA LEU A 85 13.16 10.68 2.33
C LEU A 85 12.04 9.64 2.26
N ILE A 86 11.34 9.42 3.37
CA ILE A 86 10.28 8.41 3.51
C ILE A 86 9.18 8.63 2.47
N ILE A 87 8.67 9.87 2.37
CA ILE A 87 7.61 10.23 1.43
C ILE A 87 8.09 10.07 -0.02
N SER A 88 9.33 10.44 -0.33
CA SER A 88 9.88 10.29 -1.68
C SER A 88 9.97 8.82 -2.11
N GLU A 89 10.40 7.92 -1.23
CA GLU A 89 10.52 6.50 -1.51
C GLU A 89 9.15 5.81 -1.59
N LEU A 90 8.24 6.14 -0.67
CA LEU A 90 6.86 5.64 -0.71
C LEU A 90 6.15 6.08 -1.99
N LYS A 91 6.28 7.34 -2.39
CA LYS A 91 5.66 7.87 -3.62
C LYS A 91 6.07 7.06 -4.84
N LYS A 92 7.38 6.80 -5.00
CA LYS A 92 7.91 6.00 -6.12
C LYS A 92 7.28 4.61 -6.16
N GLU A 93 7.23 3.92 -5.02
CA GLU A 93 6.71 2.54 -4.97
C GLU A 93 5.17 2.50 -5.13
N ILE A 94 4.43 3.49 -4.59
CA ILE A 94 2.98 3.63 -4.78
C ILE A 94 2.63 3.86 -6.25
N GLU A 95 3.28 4.82 -6.91
CA GLU A 95 3.02 5.13 -8.32
C GLU A 95 3.33 3.93 -9.22
N LYS A 96 4.43 3.23 -8.95
CA LYS A 96 4.79 1.98 -9.64
C LYS A 96 3.73 0.91 -9.45
N ASN A 97 3.22 0.73 -8.23
CA ASN A 97 2.17 -0.26 -7.95
C ASN A 97 0.84 0.11 -8.61
N GLN A 98 0.46 1.38 -8.65
CA GLN A 98 -0.78 1.80 -9.33
C GLN A 98 -0.72 1.52 -10.83
N LYS A 99 0.38 1.89 -11.49
CA LYS A 99 0.60 1.56 -12.91
C LYS A 99 0.55 0.05 -13.15
N PHE A 100 1.15 -0.73 -12.26
CA PHE A 100 1.10 -2.18 -12.31
C PHE A 100 -0.34 -2.71 -12.19
N ILE A 101 -1.11 -2.25 -11.19
CA ILE A 101 -2.49 -2.71 -10.95
C ILE A 101 -3.39 -2.40 -12.15
N VAL A 102 -3.34 -1.17 -12.67
CA VAL A 102 -4.14 -0.77 -13.84
C VAL A 102 -3.81 -1.66 -15.04
N ARG A 103 -2.52 -1.84 -15.35
CA ARG A 103 -2.10 -2.72 -16.44
C ARG A 103 -2.55 -4.16 -16.23
N THR A 104 -2.38 -4.70 -15.02
CA THR A 104 -2.77 -6.07 -14.71
C THR A 104 -4.27 -6.26 -14.86
N ASN A 105 -5.10 -5.33 -14.39
CA ASN A 105 -6.55 -5.42 -14.55
C ASN A 105 -6.95 -5.40 -16.04
N GLN A 106 -6.36 -4.52 -16.85
CA GLN A 106 -6.59 -4.48 -18.30
C GLN A 106 -6.20 -5.78 -19.01
N GLU A 107 -5.10 -6.42 -18.58
CA GLU A 107 -4.72 -7.72 -19.13
C GLU A 107 -5.66 -8.83 -18.65
N LEU A 108 -6.07 -8.82 -17.38
CA LEU A 108 -6.98 -9.82 -16.83
C LEU A 108 -8.36 -9.79 -17.48
N GLU A 109 -8.87 -8.61 -17.83
CA GLU A 109 -10.13 -8.44 -18.59
C GLU A 109 -10.11 -9.17 -19.95
N LYS A 110 -8.93 -9.44 -20.53
CA LYS A 110 -8.81 -10.21 -21.78
C LYS A 110 -9.00 -11.72 -21.58
N TYR A 111 -8.78 -12.22 -20.36
CA TYR A 111 -8.84 -13.64 -20.02
C TYR A 111 -10.10 -13.99 -19.20
N TYR A 112 -10.61 -13.03 -18.42
CA TYR A 112 -11.82 -13.18 -17.62
C TYR A 112 -13.03 -12.57 -18.35
N THR A 113 -13.78 -13.42 -19.03
CA THR A 113 -15.22 -13.21 -19.25
C THR A 113 -15.99 -13.59 -17.98
N PRO A 114 -17.13 -12.96 -17.66
CA PRO A 114 -17.79 -13.00 -16.34
C PRO A 114 -18.50 -14.31 -15.98
N GLU A 115 -17.95 -15.47 -16.36
CA GLU A 115 -18.33 -16.76 -15.78
C GLU A 115 -17.16 -17.28 -14.96
N ILE A 116 -17.12 -16.85 -13.69
CA ILE A 116 -16.29 -17.53 -12.70
C ILE A 116 -16.97 -18.87 -12.44
N MET A 117 -16.34 -19.96 -12.87
CA MET A 117 -16.84 -21.30 -12.59
C MET A 117 -16.47 -21.70 -11.17
N ALA A 118 -17.29 -22.56 -10.56
CA ALA A 118 -17.13 -22.96 -9.15
C ALA A 118 -15.76 -23.59 -8.87
N GLU A 119 -15.10 -24.11 -9.90
CA GLU A 119 -13.78 -24.73 -9.82
C GLU A 119 -12.64 -23.73 -9.57
N ASP A 120 -12.80 -22.45 -9.94
CA ASP A 120 -11.74 -21.42 -9.81
C ASP A 120 -11.59 -20.85 -8.39
N ILE A 121 -12.56 -21.13 -7.50
CA ILE A 121 -12.62 -20.56 -6.14
C ILE A 121 -11.86 -21.44 -5.12
N PHE A 122 -11.47 -22.67 -5.48
CA PHE A 122 -10.97 -23.67 -4.54
C PHE A 122 -9.62 -24.32 -4.88
N PHE A 123 -8.77 -23.70 -5.71
CA PHE A 123 -7.38 -24.13 -5.91
C PHE A 123 -6.35 -23.12 -5.40
#